data_AF-A0A529ZCQ3-F1
#
_entry.id   AF-A0A529ZCQ3-F1
#
_cell.length_a   1.000
_cell.length_b   1.000
_cell.length_c   1.000
_cell.angle_alpha   90.00
_cell.angle_beta   90.00
_cell.angle_gamma   90.00
#
_symmetry.space_group_name_H-M   'P 1'
#
loop_
_entity.id
_entity.type
_entity.pdbx_description
1 polymer ?
#
loop_
_entity_poly.entity_id
_entity_poly.type
_entity_poly.pdbx_seq_one_letter_code
_entity_poly.pdbx_strand_id
1 'polypeptide(L)'
;LRLYDIDRSASEKCARNLAGKGFDVTICATGQDAVEGIDIITTVTADKQYATILTDNMVGSGVHINAVGGDCPGKTELHRDILLRSDIFVE
;
A
#
# COMPACT_ATOMS: atom_id res chain seq x y z
N LEU A 1 11.66 4.14 -2.70
CA LEU A 1 10.39 3.40 -2.94
C LEU A 1 10.53 1.99 -2.40
N ARG A 2 9.59 1.55 -1.58
CA ARG A 2 9.53 0.19 -1.06
C ARG A 2 8.35 -0.52 -1.73
N LEU A 3 8.60 -1.65 -2.37
CA LEU A 3 7.60 -2.40 -3.12
C LEU A 3 7.33 -3.75 -2.45
N TYR A 4 6.06 -4.11 -2.37
CA TYR A 4 5.61 -5.43 -1.95
C TYR A 4 4.39 -5.84 -2.79
N ASP A 5 4.39 -7.10 -3.19
CA ASP A 5 3.26 -7.78 -3.82
C ASP A 5 3.35 -9.26 -3.41
N ILE A 6 2.20 -9.91 -3.22
CA ILE A 6 2.15 -11.36 -2.96
C ILE A 6 2.72 -12.15 -4.15
N ASP A 7 2.58 -11.62 -5.38
CA ASP A 7 3.31 -12.07 -6.55
C ASP A 7 4.61 -11.27 -6.66
N ARG A 8 5.71 -11.88 -6.19
CA ARG A 8 7.05 -11.29 -6.25
C ARG A 8 7.44 -10.83 -7.66
N SER A 9 6.98 -11.52 -8.71
CA SER A 9 7.32 -11.17 -10.09
C SER A 9 6.74 -9.81 -10.50
N ALA A 10 5.61 -9.40 -9.91
CA ALA A 10 5.01 -8.09 -10.11
C ALA A 10 5.87 -6.97 -9.52
N SER A 11 6.39 -7.15 -8.30
CA SER A 11 7.33 -6.22 -7.67
C SER A 11 8.62 -6.08 -8.47
N GLU A 12 9.18 -7.19 -8.95
CA GLU A 12 10.39 -7.19 -9.78
C GLU A 12 10.16 -6.50 -11.13
N LYS A 13 9.00 -6.74 -11.77
CA LYS A 13 8.61 -6.05 -13.00
C LYS A 13 8.47 -4.55 -12.79
N CYS A 14 7.83 -4.13 -11.70
CA CYS A 14 7.69 -2.72 -11.35
C CYS A 14 9.07 -2.06 -11.14
N ALA A 15 9.95 -2.70 -10.36
CA ALA A 15 11.31 -2.21 -10.15
C ALA A 15 12.10 -2.06 -11.46
N ARG A 16 11.99 -3.03 -12.38
CA ARG A 16 12.60 -2.93 -13.73
C ARG A 16 12.05 -1.76 -14.54
N ASN A 17 10.73 -1.53 -14.51
CA ASN A 17 10.11 -0.42 -15.25
C ASN A 17 10.48 0.95 -14.67
N LEU A 18 10.77 1.02 -13.36
CA LEU A 18 11.21 2.23 -12.66
C LEU A 18 12.72 2.46 -12.73
N ALA A 19 13.49 1.49 -13.25
CA ALA A 19 14.93 1.62 -13.38
C ALA A 19 15.30 2.86 -14.23
N GLY A 20 16.28 3.63 -13.76
CA GLY A 20 16.72 4.86 -14.43
C GLY A 20 15.77 6.06 -14.31
N LYS A 21 14.68 5.96 -13.53
CA LYS A 21 13.75 7.08 -13.26
C LYS A 21 14.13 7.92 -12.03
N GLY A 22 15.29 7.65 -11.41
CA GLY A 22 15.78 8.38 -10.24
C GLY A 22 15.21 7.89 -8.90
N PHE A 23 14.49 6.76 -8.90
CA PHE A 23 14.03 6.12 -7.66
C PHE A 23 15.04 5.11 -7.15
N ASP A 24 15.35 5.18 -5.86
CA ASP A 24 15.89 4.04 -5.14
C ASP A 24 14.74 3.08 -4.83
N VAL A 25 14.83 1.83 -5.27
CA VAL A 25 13.75 0.84 -5.19
C VAL A 25 14.23 -0.37 -4.39
N THR A 26 13.53 -0.66 -3.30
CA THR A 26 13.74 -1.86 -2.48
C THR A 26 12.51 -2.76 -2.55
N ILE A 27 12.71 -4.03 -2.93
CA ILE A 27 11.64 -5.04 -2.88
C ILE A 27 11.64 -5.66 -1.48
N CYS A 28 10.51 -5.56 -0.80
CA CYS A 28 10.32 -6.03 0.58
C CYS A 28 9.73 -7.45 0.61
N ALA A 29 9.99 -8.18 1.69
CA ALA A 29 9.51 -9.56 1.84
C ALA A 29 8.05 -9.62 2.33
N THR A 30 7.62 -8.60 3.08
CA THR A 30 6.25 -8.49 3.61
C THR A 30 5.67 -7.08 3.41
N GLY A 31 4.35 -6.98 3.51
CA GLY A 31 3.67 -5.67 3.52
C GLY A 31 4.07 -4.82 4.73
N GLN A 32 4.29 -5.44 5.90
CA GLN A 32 4.78 -4.77 7.10
C GLN A 32 6.15 -4.12 6.85
N ASP A 33 7.08 -4.88 6.25
CA ASP A 33 8.39 -4.33 5.91
C ASP A 33 8.21 -3.12 5.01
N ALA A 34 7.39 -3.20 3.96
CA ALA A 34 7.22 -2.11 3.00
C ALA A 34 6.72 -0.79 3.61
N VAL A 35 5.97 -0.85 4.73
CA VAL A 35 5.30 0.31 5.34
C VAL A 35 5.93 0.79 6.65
N GLU A 36 6.94 0.12 7.18
CA GLU A 36 7.58 0.55 8.42
C GLU A 36 8.41 1.83 8.21
N GLY A 37 8.15 2.87 9.01
CA GLY A 37 8.95 4.10 9.04
C GLY A 37 8.86 4.97 7.78
N ILE A 38 7.80 4.83 7.00
CA ILE A 38 7.56 5.61 5.78
C ILE A 38 6.58 6.77 6.03
N ASP A 39 6.62 7.78 5.16
CA ASP A 39 5.72 8.94 5.24
C ASP A 39 4.45 8.80 4.38
N ILE A 40 4.52 8.06 3.26
CA ILE A 40 3.41 7.88 2.31
C ILE A 40 3.24 6.42 1.91
N ILE A 41 2.02 5.87 2.08
CA ILE A 41 1.63 4.54 1.58
C ILE A 41 0.73 4.72 0.35
N THR A 42 0.97 3.93 -0.70
CA THR A 42 0.02 3.78 -1.81
C THR A 42 -0.41 2.32 -1.91
N THR A 43 -1.71 2.04 -1.85
CA THR A 43 -2.28 0.71 -2.05
C THR A 43 -3.00 0.64 -3.39
N VAL A 44 -2.60 -0.33 -4.22
CA VAL A 44 -3.09 -0.54 -5.60
C VAL A 44 -3.27 -2.04 -5.87
N THR A 45 -3.77 -2.78 -4.89
CA THR A 45 -3.98 -4.22 -4.99
C THR A 45 -5.29 -4.53 -5.72
N ALA A 46 -5.33 -5.70 -6.37
CA ALA A 46 -6.47 -6.15 -7.16
C ALA A 46 -7.04 -7.46 -6.59
N ASP A 47 -7.61 -7.38 -5.38
CA ASP A 47 -8.35 -8.49 -4.79
C ASP A 47 -9.84 -8.13 -4.70
N LYS A 48 -10.74 -9.02 -5.16
CA LYS A 48 -12.20 -8.83 -5.04
C LYS A 48 -12.69 -9.37 -3.70
N GLN A 49 -12.10 -8.86 -2.61
CA GLN A 49 -12.41 -9.24 -1.24
C GLN A 49 -12.35 -8.02 -0.33
N TYR A 50 -12.95 -8.13 0.87
CA TYR A 50 -12.73 -7.19 1.97
C TYR A 50 -11.33 -7.39 2.56
N ALA A 51 -10.29 -7.13 1.77
CA ALA A 51 -8.92 -7.31 2.19
C ALA A 51 -8.53 -6.25 3.22
N THR A 52 -7.69 -6.67 4.17
CA THR A 52 -7.07 -5.81 5.17
C THR A 52 -5.57 -5.77 4.91
N ILE A 53 -5.21 -5.19 3.76
CA ILE A 53 -3.82 -5.05 3.31
C ILE A 53 -3.04 -4.17 4.29
N LEU A 54 -3.66 -3.08 4.75
CA LEU A 54 -3.16 -2.29 5.87
C LEU A 54 -4.01 -2.52 7.11
N THR A 55 -3.34 -2.87 8.20
CA THR A 55 -3.91 -2.94 9.55
C THR A 55 -3.52 -1.71 10.36
N ASP A 56 -4.22 -1.47 11.47
CA ASP A 56 -3.96 -0.29 12.29
C ASP A 56 -2.50 -0.19 12.78
N ASN A 57 -1.94 -1.31 13.22
CA ASN A 57 -0.56 -1.40 13.71
C ASN A 57 0.51 -1.19 12.62
N MET A 58 0.11 -1.21 11.34
CA MET A 58 1.01 -0.95 10.20
C MET A 58 1.16 0.55 9.91
N VAL A 59 0.25 1.38 10.39
CA VAL A 59 0.16 2.78 10.00
C VAL A 59 0.49 3.69 11.18
N GLY A 60 1.65 4.34 11.13
CA GLY A 60 2.06 5.33 12.12
C GLY A 60 1.20 6.60 12.10
N SER A 61 1.36 7.47 13.11
CA SER A 61 0.83 8.83 13.08
C SER A 61 1.55 9.67 12.03
N GLY A 62 0.83 10.58 11.36
CA GLY A 62 1.39 11.48 10.36
C GLY A 62 1.61 10.87 8.96
N VAL A 63 1.27 9.59 8.77
CA VAL A 63 1.38 8.90 7.48
C VAL A 63 0.23 9.29 6.56
N HIS A 64 0.54 9.64 5.31
CA HIS A 64 -0.47 9.83 4.26
C HIS A 64 -0.72 8.50 3.53
N ILE A 65 -1.99 8.18 3.30
CA ILE A 65 -2.40 6.99 2.55
C ILE A 65 -3.12 7.39 1.27
N ASN A 66 -2.60 6.94 0.14
CA ASN A 66 -3.27 6.97 -1.16
C ASN A 66 -3.85 5.58 -1.45
N ALA A 67 -5.12 5.37 -1.06
CA ALA A 67 -5.80 4.08 -1.19
C ALA A 67 -6.65 4.01 -2.47
N VAL A 68 -6.16 3.29 -3.48
CA VAL A 68 -6.72 3.30 -4.85
C VAL A 68 -7.36 1.97 -5.24
N GLY A 69 -6.89 0.84 -4.70
CA GLY A 69 -7.33 -0.48 -5.14
C GLY A 69 -8.77 -0.84 -4.73
N GLY A 70 -9.24 -0.32 -3.59
CA GLY A 70 -10.61 -0.54 -3.07
C GLY A 70 -11.69 0.24 -3.83
N ASP A 71 -12.05 -0.20 -5.04
CA ASP A 71 -12.83 0.58 -6.02
C ASP A 71 -14.28 0.11 -6.25
N CYS A 72 -14.74 -0.94 -5.57
CA CYS A 72 -16.10 -1.44 -5.73
C CYS A 72 -16.70 -2.01 -4.43
N PRO A 73 -18.05 -2.12 -4.33
CA PRO A 73 -18.68 -2.73 -3.16
C PRO A 73 -18.15 -4.15 -2.92
N GLY A 74 -17.76 -4.45 -1.69
CA GLY A 74 -17.16 -5.75 -1.37
C GLY A 74 -15.63 -5.82 -1.53
N LYS A 75 -14.99 -4.74 -1.99
CA LYS A 75 -13.56 -4.65 -2.24
C LYS A 75 -12.93 -3.52 -1.44
N THR A 76 -12.12 -3.86 -0.45
CA THR A 76 -11.43 -2.90 0.43
C THR A 76 -9.97 -3.29 0.59
N GLU A 77 -9.12 -2.31 0.96
CA GLU A 77 -7.71 -2.55 1.26
C GLU A 77 -7.31 -2.16 2.70
N LEU A 78 -8.13 -1.36 3.37
CA LEU A 78 -7.83 -0.77 4.67
C LEU A 78 -8.71 -1.38 5.76
N HIS A 79 -8.13 -1.67 6.91
CA HIS A 79 -8.90 -1.95 8.12
C HIS A 79 -9.72 -0.72 8.54
N ARG A 80 -10.94 -0.93 9.05
CA ARG A 80 -11.89 0.13 9.45
C ARG A 80 -11.28 1.16 10.40
N ASP A 81 -10.46 0.72 11.34
CA ASP A 81 -9.89 1.59 12.37
C ASP A 81 -8.94 2.65 11.80
N ILE A 82 -8.30 2.37 10.65
CA ILE A 82 -7.49 3.36 9.92
C ILE A 82 -8.40 4.50 9.45
N LEU A 83 -9.60 4.19 8.95
CA LEU A 83 -10.56 5.19 8.48
C LEU A 83 -11.07 6.05 9.64
N LEU A 84 -11.38 5.43 10.77
CA LEU A 84 -11.98 6.12 11.93
C LEU A 84 -11.06 7.15 12.59
N ARG A 85 -9.75 7.04 12.41
CA ARG A 85 -8.75 7.95 12.99
C ARG A 85 -8.06 8.86 11.98
N SER A 86 -8.48 8.83 10.71
CA SER A 86 -7.88 9.60 9.63
C SER A 86 -8.77 10.77 9.23
N ASP A 87 -8.15 11.85 8.76
CA ASP A 87 -8.84 12.85 7.95
C ASP A 87 -9.00 12.27 6.52
N ILE A 88 -10.23 12.10 6.06
CA ILE A 88 -10.55 11.42 4.80
C ILE A 88 -10.90 12.43 3.71
N PHE A 89 -10.27 12.25 2.55
CA PHE A 89 -10.53 13.01 1.33
C PHE A 89 -10.97 12.04 0.23
N VAL A 90 -11.98 12.44 -0.55
CA VAL A 90 -12.56 11.65 -1.65
C VAL A 90 -12.68 12.52 -2.90
N GLU A 91 -12.96 11.88 -4.04
CA GLU A 91 -13.21 12.51 -5.35
C GLU A 91 -14.40 13.48 -5.36
#